data_AF-A0A937ITA7-F1
#
_entry.id   AF-A0A937ITA7-F1
#
_cell.length_a   1.000
_cell.length_b   1.000
_cell.length_c   1.000
_cell.angle_alpha   90.00
_cell.angle_beta   90.00
_cell.angle_gamma   90.00
#
_symmetry.space_group_name_H-M   'P 1'
#
loop_
_entity.id
_entity.type
_entity.pdbx_description
1 polymer ?
#
loop_
_entity_poly.entity_id
_entity_poly.type
_entity_poly.pdbx_seq_one_letter_code
_entity_poly.pdbx_strand_id
1 'polypeptide(L)' 'RSIIKMAGTMVVGNIIIYVPGLLWLAVLYGWDQPIFAWGLTPFLFGDLIKLSLAALLLPSLWKFVNKVGLLK' A
#
# COMPACT_ATOMS: atom_id res chain seq x y z
N ARG A 1 -8.71 -3.44 22.49
CA ARG A 1 -8.07 -2.50 21.52
C ARG A 1 -9.18 -1.94 20.63
N SER A 2 -9.33 -0.61 20.54
CA SER A 2 -10.43 -0.01 19.79
C SER A 2 -10.19 -0.12 18.28
N ILE A 3 -11.02 -0.93 17.62
CA ILE A 3 -11.00 -1.13 16.16
C ILE A 3 -11.21 0.21 15.44
N ILE A 4 -11.98 1.12 16.04
CA ILE A 4 -12.26 2.46 15.50
C ILE A 4 -10.99 3.31 15.44
N LYS A 5 -10.14 3.27 16.48
CA LYS A 5 -8.84 3.97 16.44
C LYS A 5 -7.94 3.41 15.35
N MET A 6 -7.93 2.08 15.18
CA MET A 6 -7.11 1.41 14.17
C MET A 6 -7.54 1.77 12.74
N ALA A 7 -8.85 1.68 12.47
CA ALA A 7 -9.44 2.07 11.20
C ALA A 7 -9.18 3.57 10.91
N GLY A 8 -9.36 4.43 11.92
CA GLY A 8 -9.06 5.86 11.80
C GLY A 8 -7.61 6.13 11.42
N THR A 9 -6.65 5.47 12.07
CA THR A 9 -5.22 5.62 11.73
C THR A 9 -4.88 5.10 10.33
N MET A 10 -5.52 4.01 9.86
CA MET A 10 -5.28 3.49 8.51
C MET A 10 -5.81 4.43 7.43
N VAL A 11 -6.98 5.03 7.64
CA VAL A 11 -7.55 6.02 6.71
C VAL A 11 -6.65 7.25 6.65
N VAL A 12 -6.22 7.77 7.80
CA VAL A 12 -5.33 8.93 7.86
C VAL A 12 -3.99 8.64 7.16
N GLY A 13 -3.40 7.45 7.38
CA GLY A 13 -2.18 7.04 6.70
C GLY A 13 -2.34 6.98 5.18
N ASN A 14 -3.45 6.45 4.69
CA ASN A 14 -3.74 6.44 3.24
C ASN A 14 -3.87 7.85 2.67
N ILE A 15 -4.59 8.75 3.36
CA ILE A 15 -4.75 10.14 2.93
C ILE A 15 -3.39 10.85 2.84
N ILE A 16 -2.54 10.68 3.86
CA ILE A 16 -1.21 11.31 3.90
C ILE A 16 -0.32 10.85 2.74
N ILE A 17 -0.45 9.60 2.29
CA ILE A 17 0.32 9.07 1.15
C ILE A 17 -0.29 9.51 -0.18
N TYR A 18 -1.62 9.47 -0.31
CA TYR A 18 -2.31 9.77 -1.57
C TYR A 18 -2.32 11.26 -1.92
N VAL A 19 -2.45 12.17 -0.96
CA VAL A 19 -2.52 13.61 -1.21
C VAL A 19 -1.28 14.15 -1.95
N PRO A 20 -0.04 13.98 -1.45
CA PRO A 20 1.14 14.44 -2.17
C PRO A 20 1.38 13.66 -3.48
N GLY A 21 1.01 12.37 -3.54
CA GLY A 21 1.13 11.55 -4.75
C GLY A 21 0.23 12.05 -5.89
N LEU A 22 -1.03 12.39 -5.57
CA LEU A 22 -1.97 12.95 -6.54
C LEU A 22 -1.59 14.37 -6.95
N LEU A 23 -1.11 15.21 -6.01
CA LEU A 23 -0.59 16.54 -6.32
C LEU A 23 0.59 16.47 -7.30
N TRP A 24 1.52 15.52 -7.11
CA TRP A 24 2.63 15.32 -8.02
C TRP A 24 2.18 14.86 -9.42
N LEU A 25 1.17 13.97 -9.47
CA LEU A 25 0.58 13.53 -10.73
C LEU A 25 -0.08 14.68 -11.49
N ALA A 26 -0.77 15.57 -10.77
CA ALA A 26 -1.41 16.76 -11.34
C ALA A 26 -0.40 17.76 -11.92
N VAL A 27 0.80 17.88 -11.31
CA VAL A 27 1.90 18.69 -11.85
C VAL A 27 2.47 18.07 -13.14
N LEU A 28 2.57 16.74 -13.22
CA LEU A 28 3.15 16.04 -14.38
C LEU A 28 2.20 15.96 -15.58
N TYR A 29 0.92 15.68 -15.36
CA TYR A 29 -0.05 15.39 -16.41
C TYR A 29 -1.08 16.51 -16.65
N GLY A 30 -1.07 17.55 -15.81
CA GLY A 30 -2.04 18.65 -15.85
C GLY A 30 -3.38 18.29 -15.19
N TRP A 31 -4.09 19.33 -14.76
CA TRP A 31 -5.37 19.19 -14.04
C TRP A 31 -6.58 18.83 -14.93
N ASP A 32 -6.42 18.90 -16.25
CA ASP A 32 -7.46 18.61 -17.25
C ASP A 32 -7.67 17.11 -17.53
N GLN A 33 -6.72 16.27 -17.12
CA GLN A 33 -6.81 14.82 -17.31
C GLN A 33 -7.53 14.16 -16.14
N PRO A 34 -8.15 12.98 -16.31
CA PRO A 34 -8.78 12.25 -15.20
C PRO A 34 -7.72 11.64 -14.27
N ILE A 35 -7.08 12.48 -13.46
CA ILE A 35 -5.98 12.19 -12.52
C ILE A 35 -6.35 11.05 -11.56
N PHE A 36 -7.63 10.98 -11.16
CA PHE A 36 -8.14 9.90 -10.32
C PHE A 36 -8.16 8.54 -11.03
N ALA A 37 -8.45 8.50 -12.33
CA ALA A 37 -8.51 7.26 -13.11
C ALA A 37 -7.15 6.80 -13.65
N TRP A 38 -6.13 7.66 -13.60
CA TRP A 38 -4.77 7.35 -14.04
C TRP A 38 -3.76 7.29 -12.90
N GLY A 39 -4.06 7.88 -11.75
CA GLY A 39 -3.21 7.86 -10.56
C GLY A 39 -3.72 6.89 -9.50
N LEU A 40 -4.97 7.05 -9.06
CA LEU A 40 -5.50 6.29 -7.92
C LEU A 40 -5.69 4.80 -8.26
N THR A 41 -6.26 4.50 -9.43
CA THR A 41 -6.57 3.14 -9.88
C THR A 41 -5.34 2.25 -10.08
N PRO A 42 -4.26 2.65 -10.81
CA PRO A 42 -3.07 1.80 -10.88
C PRO A 42 -2.32 1.75 -9.54
N PHE A 43 -2.42 2.79 -8.71
CA PHE A 43 -1.77 2.76 -7.39
C PHE A 43 -2.46 1.76 -6.45
N LEU A 44 -3.79 1.75 -6.39
CA LEU A 44 -4.55 0.74 -5.63
C LEU A 44 -4.30 -0.67 -6.16
N PHE A 45 -4.27 -0.84 -7.49
CA PHE A 45 -3.97 -2.14 -8.09
C PHE A 45 -2.55 -2.60 -7.75
N GLY A 46 -1.57 -1.70 -7.83
CA GLY A 46 -0.19 -1.96 -7.42
C GLY A 46 -0.08 -2.29 -5.94
N ASP A 47 -0.81 -1.60 -5.07
CA ASP A 47 -0.84 -1.86 -3.63
C ASP A 47 -1.47 -3.22 -3.31
N LEU A 48 -2.57 -3.57 -3.99
CA LEU A 48 -3.18 -4.91 -3.88
C LEU A 48 -2.20 -6.01 -4.28
N ILE A 49 -1.45 -5.84 -5.37
CA ILE A 49 -0.44 -6.82 -5.79
C ILE A 49 0.67 -6.91 -4.74
N LYS A 50 1.18 -5.77 -4.26
CA LYS A 50 2.23 -5.74 -3.22
C LYS A 50 1.78 -6.41 -1.93
N LEU A 51 0.56 -6.13 -1.47
CA LEU A 51 -0.02 -6.75 -0.29
C LEU A 51 -0.25 -8.24 -0.47
N SER A 52 -0.73 -8.68 -1.64
CA SER A 52 -0.93 -10.10 -1.96
C SER A 52 0.40 -10.86 -1.95
N LEU A 53 1.43 -10.28 -2.57
CA LEU A 53 2.79 -10.83 -2.55
C LEU A 53 3.34 -10.87 -1.12
N ALA A 54 3.20 -9.80 -0.34
CA ALA A 54 3.63 -9.78 1.05
C ALA A 54 2.91 -10.84 1.89
N ALA A 55 1.60 -10.99 1.73
CA ALA A 55 0.78 -11.96 2.45
C ALA A 55 1.16 -13.42 2.13
N LEU A 56 1.65 -13.71 0.92
CA LEU A 56 2.12 -15.04 0.53
C LEU A 56 3.59 -15.26 0.90
N LEU A 57 4.45 -14.28 0.59
CA LEU A 57 5.90 -14.39 0.74
C LEU A 57 6.34 -14.32 2.19
N LEU A 58 5.86 -13.36 2.99
CA LEU A 58 6.31 -13.24 4.39
C LEU A 58 6.11 -14.53 5.19
N PRO A 59 4.89 -15.10 5.31
CA PRO A 59 4.71 -16.31 6.13
C PRO A 59 5.46 -17.51 5.58
N SER A 60 5.61 -17.61 4.25
CA SER A 60 6.39 -18.67 3.61
C SER A 60 7.87 -18.54 3.92
N LEU A 61 8.40 -17.33 3.86
CA LEU A 61 9.80 -17.02 4.15
C LEU A 61 10.12 -17.24 5.63
N TRP A 62 9.25 -16.80 6.54
CA TRP A 62 9.38 -17.06 7.98
C TRP A 62 9.34 -18.56 8.31
N LYS A 63 8.46 -19.33 7.67
CA LYS A 63 8.44 -20.80 7.82
C LYS A 63 9.74 -21.44 7.32
N PHE A 64 10.27 -20.97 6.20
CA PHE A 64 11.52 -21.49 5.65
C PHE A 64 12.72 -21.16 6.54
N VAL A 65 12.86 -19.91 6.98
CA VAL A 65 13.92 -19.47 7.89
C VAL A 65 13.91 -20.26 9.20
N ASN A 66 12.73 -20.48 9.79
CA ASN A 66 12.59 -21.32 10.99
C ASN A 66 12.95 -22.79 10.72
N LYS A 67 12.57 -23.33 9.56
CA LYS A 67 12.88 -24.71 9.18
C LYS A 67 14.37 -24.96 8.93
N VAL A 68 15.09 -23.95 8.43
CA VAL A 68 16.54 -24.01 8.17
C VAL A 68 17.36 -23.74 9.44
N GLY A 69 16.73 -23.35 10.55
CA GLY A 69 17.40 -23.15 11.85
C GLY A 69 18.31 -21.92 11.89
N LEU A 70 18.07 -20.94 11.00
CA LEU A 70 18.83 -19.68 10.94
C LEU A 70 18.55 -18.74 12.12
N LEU A 71 17.42 -18.97 12.82
CA LEU A 71 17.08 -18.30 14.05
C LEU A 71 17.12 -19.36 15.16
N LYS A 72 18.26 -19.44 15.87
CA LYS A 72 18.36 -20.07 17.18
C LYS A 72 17.91 -19.09 18.25
#